data_AF-Q6H080-F1
#
_entry.id   AF-Q6H080-F1
#
_cell.length_a   1.000
_cell.length_b   1.000
_cell.length_c   1.000
_cell.angle_alpha   90.00
_cell.angle_beta   90.00
_cell.angle_gamma   90.00
#
_symmetry.space_group_name_H-M   'P 1'
#
loop_
_entity.id
_entity.type
_entity.pdbx_description
1 polymer ?
#
loop_
_entity_poly.entity_id
_entity_poly.type
_entity_poly.pdbx_seq_one_letter_code
_entity_poly.pdbx_strand_id
1 'polypeptide(L)'
;MSKFPTHYSLLITHYSIYMVTNNNRVEQVAREDLVMFINACLACTGQREFYDDAYGQRVSIDFLHDYILGNYRLFYARSLAAGINHFNQAQIILKLLATGKDTLPQHKEEEGALIAHALNALPPQRAWGVLQQLRQRRINNRRSRAIARDYLQQRRDLSFHAVKYRPKVRAIASHAHLKLQGELGTFLFRNWKQKVYETELFEKFRQAHFSEQAIYDLPFTVAEGLAAKHKVKRDVFLTRIQQQMTVGEKLRFQGAAERTEKVEIDLDLGKLPLTKLALYILSLPLETRTEQREIFHPALE
;
A
#
# COMPACT_ATOMS: atom_id res chain seq x y z
N MET A 1 53.20 28.37 -50.62
CA MET A 1 51.83 28.65 -50.17
C MET A 1 50.99 27.40 -50.38
N SER A 2 50.52 26.84 -49.27
CA SER A 2 49.87 25.54 -49.10
C SER A 2 48.49 25.48 -49.76
N LYS A 3 48.17 24.36 -50.41
CA LYS A 3 46.81 24.01 -50.84
C LYS A 3 46.52 22.57 -50.44
N PHE A 4 45.80 22.40 -49.32
CA PHE A 4 44.99 21.25 -48.91
C PHE A 4 44.16 21.70 -47.68
N PRO A 5 42.96 21.17 -47.38
CA PRO A 5 41.82 20.92 -48.29
C PRO A 5 40.50 21.51 -47.74
N THR A 6 39.66 22.09 -48.60
CA THR A 6 38.31 22.61 -48.29
C THR A 6 37.23 21.52 -48.08
N HIS A 7 37.57 20.24 -48.29
CA HIS A 7 36.61 19.13 -48.17
C HIS A 7 36.41 18.57 -46.75
N TYR A 8 37.33 18.82 -45.80
CA TYR A 8 37.15 18.36 -44.42
C TYR A 8 36.20 19.24 -43.59
N SER A 9 36.08 20.53 -43.94
CA SER A 9 35.22 21.48 -43.22
C SER A 9 33.73 21.13 -43.35
N LEU A 10 33.27 20.79 -44.57
CA LEU A 10 31.87 20.42 -44.86
C LEU A 10 31.46 19.07 -44.24
N LEU A 11 32.37 18.09 -44.20
CA LEU A 11 32.11 16.82 -43.53
C LEU A 11 32.00 16.99 -42.01
N ILE A 12 32.82 17.85 -41.39
CA ILE A 12 32.73 18.16 -39.95
C ILE A 12 31.44 18.92 -39.63
N THR A 13 30.99 19.86 -40.48
CA THR A 13 29.72 20.57 -40.26
C THR A 13 28.51 19.65 -40.46
N HIS A 14 28.51 18.79 -41.49
CA HIS A 14 27.46 17.79 -41.65
C HIS A 14 27.44 16.81 -40.47
N TYR A 15 28.58 16.24 -40.07
CA TYR A 15 28.64 15.32 -38.94
C TYR A 15 28.21 15.98 -37.62
N SER A 16 28.56 17.26 -37.41
CA SER A 16 28.15 18.03 -36.25
C SER A 16 26.66 18.40 -36.25
N ILE A 17 26.07 18.73 -37.40
CA ILE A 17 24.63 19.01 -37.53
C ILE A 17 23.81 17.72 -37.37
N TYR A 18 24.24 16.61 -37.97
CA TYR A 18 23.63 15.30 -37.79
C TYR A 18 23.75 14.82 -36.33
N MET A 19 24.89 14.99 -35.67
CA MET A 19 25.06 14.69 -34.24
C MET A 19 24.13 15.55 -33.37
N VAL A 20 24.05 16.86 -33.61
CA VAL A 20 23.21 17.78 -32.81
C VAL A 20 21.72 17.51 -33.01
N THR A 21 21.27 17.26 -34.23
CA THR A 21 19.86 16.91 -34.53
C THR A 21 19.47 15.55 -33.98
N ASN A 22 20.37 14.57 -34.02
CA ASN A 22 20.13 13.25 -33.43
C ASN A 22 20.10 13.33 -31.89
N ASN A 23 20.96 14.17 -31.28
CA ASN A 23 20.94 14.41 -29.84
C ASN A 23 19.64 15.10 -29.38
N ASN A 24 19.14 16.08 -30.15
CA ASN A 24 17.84 16.72 -29.88
C ASN A 24 16.67 15.72 -29.95
N ARG A 25 16.72 14.78 -30.91
CA ARG A 25 15.69 13.74 -31.02
C ARG A 25 15.75 12.74 -29.86
N VAL A 26 16.95 12.35 -29.43
CA VAL A 26 17.13 11.48 -28.25
C VAL A 26 16.62 12.17 -26.98
N GLU A 27 16.94 13.45 -26.79
CA GLU A 27 16.42 14.22 -25.65
C GLU A 27 14.90 14.37 -25.71
N GLN A 28 14.32 14.59 -26.89
CA GLN A 28 12.88 14.70 -27.05
C GLN A 28 12.18 13.38 -26.70
N VAL A 29 12.67 12.26 -27.23
CA VAL A 29 12.13 10.92 -26.92
C VAL A 29 12.22 10.65 -25.42
N ALA A 30 13.36 10.97 -24.80
CA ALA A 30 13.51 10.82 -23.35
C ALA A 30 12.44 11.63 -22.61
N ARG A 31 12.23 12.91 -22.95
CA ARG A 31 11.21 13.75 -22.30
C ARG A 31 9.79 13.20 -22.48
N GLU A 32 9.45 12.74 -23.68
CA GLU A 32 8.16 12.12 -23.99
C GLU A 32 7.95 10.85 -23.15
N ASP A 33 8.96 9.99 -23.04
CA ASP A 33 8.93 8.79 -22.21
C ASP A 33 8.71 9.11 -20.73
N LEU A 34 9.42 10.11 -20.20
CA LEU A 34 9.29 10.53 -18.79
C LEU A 34 7.88 11.06 -18.48
N VAL A 35 7.35 11.92 -19.35
CA VAL A 35 6.01 12.50 -19.20
C VAL A 35 4.94 11.41 -19.32
N MET A 36 5.05 10.55 -20.31
CA MET A 36 4.15 9.40 -20.49
C MET A 36 4.14 8.51 -19.24
N PHE A 37 5.30 8.20 -18.68
CA PHE A 37 5.40 7.34 -17.50
C PHE A 37 4.73 7.96 -16.26
N ILE A 38 4.97 9.24 -15.98
CA ILE A 38 4.36 9.91 -14.82
C ILE A 38 2.83 9.94 -14.98
N ASN A 39 2.34 10.29 -16.16
CA ASN A 39 0.90 10.33 -16.44
C ASN A 39 0.26 8.93 -16.24
N ALA A 40 0.90 7.89 -16.76
CA ALA A 40 0.46 6.51 -16.54
C ALA A 40 0.49 6.15 -15.04
N CYS A 41 1.52 6.57 -14.31
CA CYS A 41 1.63 6.30 -12.87
C CYS A 41 0.57 7.00 -12.01
N LEU A 42 0.01 8.10 -12.49
CA LEU A 42 -1.07 8.83 -11.83
C LEU A 42 -2.44 8.23 -12.19
N ALA A 43 -2.70 8.02 -13.48
CA ALA A 43 -4.01 7.60 -13.98
C ALA A 43 -4.26 6.09 -13.82
N CYS A 44 -3.31 5.25 -14.21
CA CYS A 44 -3.53 3.81 -14.30
C CYS A 44 -3.53 3.18 -12.92
N THR A 45 -4.67 2.60 -12.56
CA THR A 45 -4.79 1.74 -11.38
C THR A 45 -4.83 0.29 -11.87
N GLY A 46 -4.22 -0.66 -11.15
CA GLY A 46 -4.30 -2.09 -11.53
C GLY A 46 -5.70 -2.71 -11.40
N GLN A 47 -6.76 -1.91 -11.50
CA GLN A 47 -8.16 -2.29 -11.49
C GLN A 47 -8.72 -2.20 -12.91
N ARG A 48 -9.79 -2.96 -13.15
CA ARG A 48 -10.47 -3.02 -14.45
C ARG A 48 -11.14 -1.66 -14.72
N GLU A 49 -10.66 -0.92 -15.71
CA GLU A 49 -11.36 0.26 -16.23
C GLU A 49 -12.47 -0.23 -17.19
N PHE A 50 -13.64 0.42 -17.14
CA PHE A 50 -14.95 -0.08 -17.59
C PHE A 50 -15.08 -0.49 -19.08
N TYR A 51 -14.03 -0.35 -19.90
CA TYR A 51 -14.09 -0.59 -21.35
C TYR A 51 -12.92 -1.42 -21.92
N ASP A 52 -11.97 -1.90 -21.11
CA ASP A 52 -10.80 -2.61 -21.64
C ASP A 52 -10.47 -3.93 -20.91
N ASP A 53 -9.80 -4.86 -21.62
CA ASP A 53 -9.38 -6.15 -21.05
C ASP A 53 -8.26 -5.94 -20.02
N ALA A 54 -8.53 -6.31 -18.76
CA ALA A 54 -7.63 -6.14 -17.63
C ALA A 54 -6.27 -6.83 -17.83
N TYR A 55 -6.21 -7.85 -18.70
CA TYR A 55 -4.96 -8.50 -19.06
C TYR A 55 -4.08 -7.63 -19.97
N GLY A 56 -4.66 -7.04 -21.03
CA GLY A 56 -3.95 -6.16 -21.96
C GLY A 56 -3.38 -4.92 -21.26
N GLN A 57 -4.20 -4.25 -20.45
CA GLN A 57 -3.76 -3.06 -19.70
C GLN A 57 -2.61 -3.38 -18.73
N ARG A 58 -2.66 -4.54 -18.07
CA ARG A 58 -1.60 -4.97 -17.16
C ARG A 58 -0.29 -5.27 -17.89
N VAL A 59 -0.36 -5.94 -19.05
CA VAL A 59 0.82 -6.21 -19.89
C VAL A 59 1.46 -4.90 -20.35
N SER A 60 0.65 -3.93 -20.78
CA SER A 60 1.14 -2.61 -21.20
C SER A 60 1.81 -1.83 -20.07
N ILE A 61 1.22 -1.84 -18.86
CA ILE A 61 1.81 -1.16 -17.69
C ILE A 61 3.09 -1.88 -17.22
N ASP A 62 3.08 -3.21 -17.17
CA ASP A 62 4.25 -3.98 -16.76
C ASP A 62 5.42 -3.76 -17.73
N PHE A 63 5.15 -3.74 -19.05
CA PHE A 63 6.13 -3.37 -20.09
C PHE A 63 6.67 -1.96 -19.89
N LEU A 64 5.79 -0.98 -19.68
CA LEU A 64 6.20 0.41 -19.46
C LEU A 64 7.11 0.53 -18.22
N HIS A 65 6.80 -0.18 -17.14
CA HIS A 65 7.68 -0.22 -15.98
C HIS A 65 9.05 -0.84 -16.30
N ASP A 66 9.11 -1.94 -17.05
CA ASP A 66 10.38 -2.59 -17.41
C ASP A 66 11.21 -1.72 -18.36
N TYR A 67 10.56 -1.05 -19.31
CA TYR A 67 11.19 -0.10 -20.22
C TYR A 67 11.82 1.08 -19.47
N ILE A 68 11.06 1.75 -18.59
CA ILE A 68 11.58 2.90 -17.85
C ILE A 68 12.63 2.48 -16.82
N LEU A 69 12.48 1.31 -16.19
CA LEU A 69 13.50 0.78 -15.28
C LEU A 69 14.81 0.49 -16.01
N GLY A 70 14.74 -0.09 -17.22
CA GLY A 70 15.91 -0.43 -18.03
C GLY A 70 16.66 0.80 -18.56
N ASN A 71 15.92 1.83 -19.00
CA ASN A 71 16.52 3.00 -19.65
C ASN A 71 16.75 4.17 -18.69
N TYR A 72 15.90 4.35 -17.67
CA TYR A 72 15.86 5.54 -16.82
C TYR A 72 15.69 5.20 -15.32
N ARG A 73 16.48 4.25 -14.80
CA ARG A 73 16.38 3.76 -13.40
C ARG A 73 16.31 4.86 -12.33
N LEU A 74 17.16 5.89 -12.44
CA LEU A 74 17.19 6.96 -11.45
C LEU A 74 15.86 7.71 -11.40
N PHE A 75 15.30 8.02 -12.56
CA PHE A 75 13.97 8.61 -12.68
C PHE A 75 12.89 7.65 -12.16
N TYR A 76 12.95 6.38 -12.54
CA TYR A 76 12.05 5.35 -12.04
C TYR A 76 11.99 5.31 -10.52
N ALA A 77 13.15 5.38 -9.85
CA ALA A 77 13.23 5.45 -8.39
C ALA A 77 12.65 6.76 -7.84
N ARG A 78 13.01 7.91 -8.42
CA ARG A 78 12.53 9.24 -7.98
C ARG A 78 11.04 9.43 -8.17
N SER A 79 10.41 8.72 -9.09
CA SER A 79 8.95 8.74 -9.27
C SER A 79 8.18 8.34 -7.99
N LEU A 80 8.82 7.58 -7.07
CA LEU A 80 8.25 7.28 -5.75
C LEU A 80 7.96 8.54 -4.92
N ALA A 81 8.69 9.65 -5.16
CA ALA A 81 8.48 10.92 -4.49
C ALA A 81 7.47 11.84 -5.21
N ALA A 82 6.99 11.46 -6.40
CA ALA A 82 6.14 12.31 -7.24
C ALA A 82 4.64 12.21 -6.91
N GLY A 83 4.25 11.57 -5.80
CA GLY A 83 2.84 11.43 -5.41
C GLY A 83 2.04 10.45 -6.29
N ILE A 84 2.72 9.55 -7.00
CA ILE A 84 2.07 8.52 -7.82
C ILE A 84 1.20 7.58 -6.98
N ASN A 85 0.23 6.92 -7.63
CA ASN A 85 -0.71 6.09 -6.89
C ASN A 85 -0.04 4.84 -6.27
N HIS A 86 -0.66 4.29 -5.23
CA HIS A 86 -0.10 3.18 -4.46
C HIS A 86 0.13 1.88 -5.27
N PHE A 87 -0.60 1.67 -6.36
CA PHE A 87 -0.39 0.50 -7.23
C PHE A 87 0.97 0.61 -7.92
N ASN A 88 1.26 1.76 -8.51
CA ASN A 88 2.53 2.03 -9.17
C ASN A 88 3.69 2.10 -8.15
N GLN A 89 3.49 2.69 -6.97
CA GLN A 89 4.48 2.62 -5.88
C GLN A 89 4.86 1.18 -5.54
N ALA A 90 3.87 0.29 -5.40
CA ALA A 90 4.10 -1.12 -5.11
C ALA A 90 4.91 -1.82 -6.20
N GLN A 91 4.59 -1.59 -7.49
CA GLN A 91 5.36 -2.16 -8.61
C GLN A 91 6.80 -1.66 -8.63
N ILE A 92 7.01 -0.36 -8.48
CA ILE A 92 8.33 0.26 -8.48
C ILE A 92 9.19 -0.32 -7.35
N ILE A 93 8.66 -0.40 -6.12
CA ILE A 93 9.36 -1.00 -4.98
C ILE A 93 9.78 -2.44 -5.29
N LEU A 94 8.86 -3.26 -5.84
CA LEU A 94 9.15 -4.66 -6.15
C LEU A 94 10.23 -4.80 -7.23
N LYS A 95 10.12 -4.05 -8.33
CA LYS A 95 11.06 -4.15 -9.46
C LYS A 95 12.45 -3.59 -9.10
N LEU A 96 12.52 -2.48 -8.37
CA LEU A 96 13.80 -1.94 -7.86
C LEU A 96 14.48 -2.92 -6.91
N LEU A 97 13.73 -3.54 -6.00
CA LEU A 97 14.27 -4.54 -5.08
C LEU A 97 14.69 -5.82 -5.81
N ALA A 98 13.97 -6.25 -6.85
CA ALA A 98 14.35 -7.40 -7.66
C ALA A 98 15.69 -7.19 -8.40
N THR A 99 15.92 -5.96 -8.89
CA THR A 99 17.07 -5.56 -9.72
C THR A 99 18.10 -4.73 -8.94
N GLY A 100 18.14 -4.84 -7.61
CA GLY A 100 19.00 -3.99 -6.76
C GLY A 100 20.51 -4.17 -6.99
N LYS A 101 20.92 -5.23 -7.69
CA LYS A 101 22.30 -5.46 -8.15
C LYS A 101 22.72 -4.46 -9.24
N ASP A 102 21.76 -3.94 -10.00
CA ASP A 102 21.99 -3.07 -11.17
C ASP A 102 22.02 -1.58 -10.75
N THR A 103 21.79 -1.26 -9.47
CA THR A 103 21.91 0.10 -8.96
C THR A 103 23.37 0.54 -8.89
N LEU A 104 23.69 1.64 -9.58
CA LEU A 104 24.98 2.31 -9.49
C LEU A 104 25.31 2.70 -8.04
N PRO A 105 26.56 2.51 -7.55
CA PRO A 105 26.94 2.77 -6.16
C PRO A 105 26.48 4.13 -5.62
N GLN A 106 26.63 5.20 -6.41
CA GLN A 106 26.28 6.57 -6.06
C GLN A 106 24.78 6.81 -5.79
N HIS A 107 23.90 5.96 -6.33
CA HIS A 107 22.45 6.09 -6.17
C HIS A 107 21.87 5.07 -5.18
N LYS A 108 22.71 4.21 -4.57
CA LYS A 108 22.23 3.11 -3.72
C LYS A 108 21.52 3.59 -2.46
N GLU A 109 22.01 4.68 -1.88
CA GLU A 109 21.45 5.28 -0.67
C GLU A 109 20.14 5.99 -0.97
N GLU A 110 20.14 6.87 -1.98
CA GLU A 110 18.95 7.59 -2.45
C GLU A 110 17.81 6.63 -2.82
N GLU A 111 18.08 5.62 -3.66
CA GLU A 111 17.09 4.62 -4.06
C GLU A 111 16.55 3.85 -2.83
N GLY A 112 17.41 3.51 -1.88
CA GLY A 112 17.01 2.84 -0.64
C GLY A 112 16.09 3.69 0.23
N ALA A 113 16.42 4.98 0.38
CA ALA A 113 15.63 5.93 1.15
C ALA A 113 14.24 6.16 0.53
N LEU A 114 14.18 6.29 -0.80
CA LEU A 114 12.92 6.43 -1.54
C LEU A 114 12.03 5.20 -1.38
N ILE A 115 12.59 3.99 -1.49
CA ILE A 115 11.86 2.73 -1.27
C ILE A 115 11.33 2.67 0.17
N ALA A 116 12.17 2.97 1.16
CA ALA A 116 11.78 2.92 2.57
C ALA A 116 10.67 3.93 2.88
N HIS A 117 10.80 5.16 2.38
CA HIS A 117 9.81 6.21 2.57
C HIS A 117 8.47 5.83 1.92
N ALA A 118 8.49 5.43 0.65
CA ALA A 118 7.28 5.03 -0.07
C ALA A 118 6.58 3.84 0.60
N LEU A 119 7.34 2.81 1.01
CA LEU A 119 6.77 1.65 1.70
C LEU A 119 6.11 2.04 3.03
N ASN A 120 6.68 3.01 3.75
CA ASN A 120 6.11 3.46 5.01
C ASN A 120 4.88 4.36 4.86
N ALA A 121 4.84 5.17 3.81
CA ALA A 121 3.71 6.03 3.46
C ALA A 121 2.49 5.23 2.97
N LEU A 122 2.71 4.04 2.40
CA LEU A 122 1.62 3.16 1.98
C LEU A 122 0.67 2.80 3.14
N PRO A 123 -0.64 2.69 2.88
CA PRO A 123 -1.57 2.10 3.84
C PRO A 123 -1.08 0.71 4.30
N PRO A 124 -1.17 0.36 5.60
CA PRO A 124 -0.60 -0.88 6.14
C PRO A 124 -0.91 -2.13 5.33
N GLN A 125 -2.17 -2.32 4.93
CA GLN A 125 -2.58 -3.48 4.14
C GLN A 125 -1.88 -3.57 2.78
N ARG A 126 -1.63 -2.42 2.13
CA ARG A 126 -0.92 -2.34 0.84
C ARG A 126 0.57 -2.61 1.03
N ALA A 127 1.19 -2.02 2.06
CA ALA A 127 2.59 -2.27 2.40
C ALA A 127 2.85 -3.76 2.73
N TRP A 128 1.98 -4.40 3.53
CA TRP A 128 2.08 -5.86 3.75
C TRP A 128 1.85 -6.68 2.49
N GLY A 129 1.03 -6.17 1.55
CA GLY A 129 0.87 -6.76 0.21
C GLY A 129 2.18 -6.73 -0.57
N VAL A 130 2.90 -5.61 -0.57
CA VAL A 130 4.23 -5.49 -1.19
C VAL A 130 5.20 -6.49 -0.59
N LEU A 131 5.30 -6.55 0.74
CA LEU A 131 6.18 -7.49 1.41
C LEU A 131 5.82 -8.95 1.08
N GLN A 132 4.53 -9.28 1.07
CA GLN A 132 4.06 -10.61 0.67
C GLN A 132 4.46 -10.95 -0.78
N GLN A 133 4.41 -9.98 -1.70
CA GLN A 133 4.86 -10.15 -3.07
C GLN A 133 6.37 -10.37 -3.16
N LEU A 134 7.21 -9.75 -2.30
CA LEU A 134 8.64 -10.07 -2.25
C LEU A 134 8.86 -11.55 -1.97
N ARG A 135 8.10 -12.14 -1.04
CA ARG A 135 8.16 -13.58 -0.77
C ARG A 135 7.70 -14.41 -1.97
N GLN A 136 6.53 -14.08 -2.54
CA GLN A 136 5.97 -14.83 -3.68
C GLN A 136 6.91 -14.83 -4.89
N ARG A 137 7.56 -13.69 -5.15
CA ARG A 137 8.55 -13.52 -6.22
C ARG A 137 9.97 -13.96 -5.82
N ARG A 138 10.16 -14.51 -4.61
CA ARG A 138 11.44 -14.99 -4.06
C ARG A 138 12.55 -13.92 -4.03
N ILE A 139 12.20 -12.64 -3.86
CA ILE A 139 13.14 -11.52 -3.77
C ILE A 139 13.71 -11.45 -2.35
N ASN A 140 14.91 -12.02 -2.14
CA ASN A 140 15.56 -12.11 -0.82
C ASN A 140 17.03 -11.67 -0.81
N ASN A 141 17.32 -10.52 -1.41
CA ASN A 141 18.67 -9.95 -1.38
C ASN A 141 18.92 -9.14 -0.09
N ARG A 142 20.18 -8.72 0.12
CA ARG A 142 20.56 -7.93 1.30
C ARG A 142 19.70 -6.67 1.47
N ARG A 143 19.36 -5.98 0.37
CA ARG A 143 18.56 -4.76 0.37
C ARG A 143 17.11 -5.04 0.74
N SER A 144 16.46 -6.04 0.14
CA SER A 144 15.07 -6.37 0.46
C SER A 144 14.90 -6.81 1.92
N ARG A 145 15.90 -7.53 2.47
CA ARG A 145 15.95 -7.88 3.91
C ARG A 145 16.10 -6.64 4.80
N ALA A 146 16.96 -5.70 4.43
CA ALA A 146 17.13 -4.46 5.18
C ALA A 146 15.84 -3.64 5.19
N ILE A 147 15.22 -3.39 4.03
CA ILE A 147 13.94 -2.68 3.92
C ILE A 147 12.84 -3.35 4.76
N ALA A 148 12.72 -4.69 4.69
CA ALA A 148 11.73 -5.41 5.48
C ALA A 148 11.97 -5.28 6.98
N ARG A 149 13.23 -5.38 7.43
CA ARG A 149 13.59 -5.19 8.84
C ARG A 149 13.26 -3.78 9.31
N ASP A 150 13.70 -2.77 8.56
CA ASP A 150 13.56 -1.37 8.93
C ASP A 150 12.07 -0.97 8.95
N TYR A 151 11.26 -1.50 8.02
CA TYR A 151 9.81 -1.35 8.02
C TYR A 151 9.16 -1.90 9.31
N LEU A 152 9.60 -3.05 9.82
CA LEU A 152 9.07 -3.59 11.08
C LEU A 152 9.50 -2.75 12.30
N GLN A 153 10.76 -2.29 12.32
CA GLN A 153 11.31 -1.53 13.44
C GLN A 153 10.70 -0.13 13.59
N GLN A 154 10.28 0.50 12.50
CA GLN A 154 9.67 1.82 12.52
C GLN A 154 8.20 1.81 12.95
N ARG A 155 7.57 0.64 13.09
CA ARG A 155 6.14 0.54 13.46
C ARG A 155 5.96 0.70 14.96
N ARG A 156 5.29 1.79 15.36
CA ARG A 156 4.88 2.05 16.74
C ARG A 156 4.02 0.90 17.31
N ASP A 157 3.06 0.41 16.52
CA ASP A 157 2.09 -0.61 16.97
C ASP A 157 2.38 -2.00 16.42
N LEU A 158 3.63 -2.47 16.52
CA LEU A 158 4.02 -3.78 15.99
C LEU A 158 3.17 -4.93 16.57
N SER A 159 2.75 -4.83 17.84
CA SER A 159 1.86 -5.81 18.48
C SER A 159 0.50 -5.90 17.80
N PHE A 160 -0.11 -4.77 17.44
CA PHE A 160 -1.37 -4.76 16.69
C PHE A 160 -1.21 -5.39 15.31
N HIS A 161 -0.10 -5.06 14.62
CA HIS A 161 0.23 -5.66 13.33
C HIS A 161 0.43 -7.17 13.41
N ALA A 162 1.12 -7.65 14.45
CA ALA A 162 1.37 -9.07 14.68
C ALA A 162 0.08 -9.85 14.92
N VAL A 163 -0.94 -9.22 15.48
CA VAL A 163 -2.27 -9.82 15.68
C VAL A 163 -3.09 -9.75 14.39
N LYS A 164 -3.29 -8.56 13.82
CA LYS A 164 -4.16 -8.33 12.65
C LYS A 164 -3.64 -8.95 11.37
N TYR A 165 -2.34 -8.85 11.13
CA TYR A 165 -1.68 -9.34 9.92
C TYR A 165 -0.78 -10.54 10.22
N ARG A 166 -1.10 -11.33 11.26
CA ARG A 166 -0.26 -12.42 11.79
C ARG A 166 0.39 -13.30 10.71
N PRO A 167 -0.34 -13.83 9.70
CA PRO A 167 0.26 -14.68 8.68
C PRO A 167 1.31 -13.93 7.83
N LYS A 168 1.05 -12.65 7.52
CA LYS A 168 1.95 -11.80 6.74
C LYS A 168 3.20 -11.46 7.54
N VAL A 169 3.06 -11.04 8.80
CA VAL A 169 4.19 -10.74 9.69
C VAL A 169 5.09 -11.96 9.86
N ARG A 170 4.51 -13.13 10.17
CA ARG A 170 5.24 -14.40 10.30
C ARG A 170 6.00 -14.77 9.03
N ALA A 171 5.33 -14.67 7.88
CA ALA A 171 5.93 -15.01 6.58
C ALA A 171 7.12 -14.12 6.25
N ILE A 172 7.03 -12.81 6.52
CA ILE A 172 8.11 -11.86 6.25
C ILE A 172 9.25 -11.99 7.25
N ALA A 173 8.95 -12.20 8.53
CA ALA A 173 9.99 -12.48 9.52
C ALA A 173 10.83 -13.72 9.13
N SER A 174 10.16 -14.77 8.62
CA SER A 174 10.84 -15.97 8.14
C SER A 174 11.63 -15.70 6.85
N HIS A 175 11.01 -15.05 5.87
CA HIS A 175 11.60 -14.76 4.56
C HIS A 175 12.84 -13.88 4.69
N ALA A 176 12.77 -12.82 5.49
CA ALA A 176 13.88 -11.89 5.65
C ALA A 176 14.89 -12.30 6.75
N HIS A 177 14.70 -13.47 7.37
CA HIS A 177 15.51 -13.99 8.48
C HIS A 177 15.66 -12.98 9.63
N LEU A 178 14.54 -12.36 10.02
CA LEU A 178 14.55 -11.32 11.05
C LEU A 178 14.70 -11.92 12.45
N LYS A 179 15.56 -11.31 13.26
CA LYS A 179 15.62 -11.58 14.69
C LYS A 179 14.49 -10.82 15.39
N LEU A 180 13.47 -11.56 15.83
CA LEU A 180 12.37 -11.00 16.60
C LEU A 180 12.76 -10.93 18.07
N GLN A 181 12.52 -9.78 18.70
CA GLN A 181 12.85 -9.54 20.10
C GLN A 181 11.67 -9.89 21.01
N GLY A 182 11.99 -10.23 22.27
CA GLY A 182 11.02 -10.55 23.31
C GLY A 182 10.08 -11.71 22.93
N GLU A 183 8.82 -11.57 23.29
CA GLU A 183 7.80 -12.61 23.11
C GLU A 183 7.20 -12.69 21.69
N LEU A 184 7.50 -11.73 20.81
CA LEU A 184 6.95 -11.67 19.45
C LEU A 184 7.30 -12.93 18.63
N GLY A 185 8.52 -13.45 18.78
CA GLY A 185 8.92 -14.70 18.13
C GLY A 185 8.10 -15.89 18.60
N THR A 186 7.88 -16.00 19.92
CA THR A 186 7.05 -17.06 20.49
C THR A 186 5.59 -16.95 20.04
N PHE A 187 5.04 -15.74 20.06
CA PHE A 187 3.68 -15.44 19.62
C PHE A 187 3.42 -15.84 18.15
N LEU A 188 4.37 -15.54 17.25
CA LEU A 188 4.22 -15.82 15.82
C LEU A 188 4.45 -17.29 15.45
N PHE A 189 5.39 -17.98 16.11
CA PHE A 189 5.87 -19.30 15.65
C PHE A 189 5.47 -20.48 16.53
N ARG A 190 5.25 -20.29 17.84
CA ARG A 190 5.05 -21.41 18.77
C ARG A 190 3.59 -21.74 19.07
N ASN A 191 2.64 -21.31 18.22
CA ASN A 191 1.22 -21.70 18.26
C ASN A 191 0.64 -21.79 19.69
N TRP A 192 0.69 -20.68 20.44
CA TRP A 192 0.06 -20.57 21.78
C TRP A 192 0.64 -21.47 22.88
N LYS A 193 1.82 -22.08 22.66
CA LYS A 193 2.50 -22.90 23.68
C LYS A 193 2.93 -22.10 24.92
N GLN A 194 3.14 -20.79 24.78
CA GLN A 194 3.40 -19.92 25.92
C GLN A 194 2.09 -19.68 26.68
N LYS A 195 2.13 -19.93 27.99
CA LYS A 195 0.94 -19.87 28.86
C LYS A 195 0.49 -18.44 29.14
N VAL A 196 1.41 -17.48 29.20
CA VAL A 196 1.15 -16.07 29.55
C VAL A 196 2.03 -15.16 28.69
N TYR A 197 1.43 -14.12 28.10
CA TYR A 197 2.16 -13.04 27.42
C TYR A 197 2.18 -11.76 28.28
N GLU A 198 3.27 -11.01 28.21
CA GLU A 198 3.42 -9.72 28.91
C GLU A 198 2.68 -8.60 28.19
N THR A 199 2.68 -8.61 26.86
CA THR A 199 1.92 -7.67 26.04
C THR A 199 0.44 -7.98 26.19
N GLU A 200 -0.29 -7.03 26.76
CA GLU A 200 -1.73 -7.13 27.02
C GLU A 200 -2.52 -7.62 25.80
N LEU A 201 -2.22 -7.08 24.60
CA LEU A 201 -2.90 -7.45 23.38
C LEU A 201 -2.66 -8.91 22.96
N PHE A 202 -1.46 -9.45 23.18
CA PHE A 202 -1.15 -10.86 22.88
C PHE A 202 -1.86 -11.80 23.84
N GLU A 203 -1.95 -11.41 25.11
CA GLU A 203 -2.65 -12.19 26.12
C GLU A 203 -4.16 -12.20 25.89
N LYS A 204 -4.76 -11.02 25.64
CA LYS A 204 -6.19 -10.92 25.24
C LYS A 204 -6.47 -11.73 23.98
N PHE A 205 -5.58 -11.68 22.98
CA PHE A 205 -5.74 -12.48 21.76
C PHE A 205 -5.66 -13.99 22.02
N ARG A 206 -4.73 -14.42 22.88
CA ARG A 206 -4.62 -15.82 23.30
C ARG A 206 -5.89 -16.28 24.01
N GLN A 207 -6.43 -15.48 24.92
CA GLN A 207 -7.67 -15.80 25.64
C GLN A 207 -8.87 -15.86 24.70
N ALA A 208 -9.03 -14.88 23.81
CA ALA A 208 -10.08 -14.83 22.79
C ALA A 208 -10.02 -16.00 21.79
N HIS A 209 -8.85 -16.61 21.61
CA HIS A 209 -8.72 -17.81 20.79
C HIS A 209 -9.46 -19.02 21.39
N PHE A 210 -9.61 -19.07 22.72
CA PHE A 210 -10.23 -20.17 23.47
C PHE A 210 -11.60 -19.80 24.08
N SER A 211 -11.84 -18.52 24.40
CA SER A 211 -13.08 -18.02 25.00
C SER A 211 -13.78 -17.03 24.09
N GLU A 212 -15.10 -17.19 23.93
CA GLU A 212 -15.93 -16.26 23.17
C GLU A 212 -16.03 -14.88 23.83
N GLN A 213 -16.12 -14.84 25.17
CA GLN A 213 -16.29 -13.58 25.91
C GLN A 213 -15.09 -12.63 25.73
N ALA A 214 -13.89 -13.18 25.67
CA ALA A 214 -12.65 -12.41 25.50
C ALA A 214 -12.49 -11.79 24.09
N ILE A 215 -13.37 -12.14 23.13
CA ILE A 215 -13.38 -11.51 21.80
C ILE A 215 -13.72 -10.02 21.91
N TYR A 216 -14.59 -9.65 22.85
CA TYR A 216 -15.08 -8.27 23.00
C TYR A 216 -14.06 -7.31 23.62
N ASP A 217 -12.96 -7.84 24.16
CA ASP A 217 -11.85 -7.05 24.68
C ASP A 217 -10.81 -6.70 23.59
N LEU A 218 -11.01 -7.21 22.37
CA LEU A 218 -10.10 -7.00 21.25
C LEU A 218 -10.59 -5.86 20.34
N PRO A 219 -9.65 -5.18 19.64
CA PRO A 219 -10.00 -4.22 18.62
C PRO A 219 -10.91 -4.84 17.56
N PHE A 220 -11.91 -4.08 17.11
CA PHE A 220 -12.96 -4.52 16.20
C PHE A 220 -12.47 -5.39 15.02
N THR A 221 -11.47 -4.90 14.26
CA THR A 221 -10.99 -5.64 13.07
C THR A 221 -10.32 -6.99 13.37
N VAL A 222 -9.82 -7.18 14.60
CA VAL A 222 -9.26 -8.46 15.04
C VAL A 222 -10.38 -9.35 15.56
N ALA A 223 -11.29 -8.77 16.34
CA ALA A 223 -12.44 -9.44 16.92
C ALA A 223 -13.34 -10.07 15.83
N GLU A 224 -13.58 -9.38 14.71
CA GLU A 224 -14.39 -9.88 13.59
C GLU A 224 -13.86 -11.22 13.04
N GLY A 225 -12.53 -11.36 12.92
CA GLY A 225 -11.90 -12.59 12.46
C GLY A 225 -12.05 -13.77 13.42
N LEU A 226 -12.01 -13.51 14.74
CA LEU A 226 -12.21 -14.53 15.77
C LEU A 226 -13.68 -14.87 15.98
N ALA A 227 -14.60 -13.90 15.84
CA ALA A 227 -16.03 -14.13 15.89
C ALA A 227 -16.49 -15.14 14.83
N ALA A 228 -15.94 -15.03 13.60
CA ALA A 228 -16.18 -16.01 12.53
C ALA A 228 -15.71 -17.42 12.91
N LYS A 229 -14.57 -17.54 13.59
CA LYS A 229 -14.05 -18.83 14.08
C LYS A 229 -14.96 -19.46 15.14
N HIS A 230 -15.49 -18.64 16.05
CA HIS A 230 -16.41 -19.08 17.12
C HIS A 230 -17.87 -19.19 16.67
N LYS A 231 -18.17 -18.92 15.39
CA LYS A 231 -19.52 -18.97 14.81
C LYS A 231 -20.54 -18.06 15.51
N VAL A 232 -20.08 -16.94 16.07
CA VAL A 232 -20.95 -15.93 16.68
C VAL A 232 -21.80 -15.29 15.58
N LYS A 233 -23.10 -15.14 15.83
CA LYS A 233 -23.99 -14.47 14.87
C LYS A 233 -23.58 -13.01 14.72
N ARG A 234 -23.61 -12.51 13.46
CA ARG A 234 -23.06 -11.20 13.09
C ARG A 234 -23.78 -10.04 13.79
N ASP A 235 -25.10 -10.13 13.92
CA ASP A 235 -25.96 -9.20 14.66
C ASP A 235 -25.53 -9.10 16.13
N VAL A 236 -25.44 -10.24 16.83
CA VAL A 236 -25.04 -10.30 18.25
C VAL A 236 -23.63 -9.76 18.46
N PHE A 237 -22.72 -10.05 17.54
CA PHE A 237 -21.35 -9.52 17.58
C PHE A 237 -21.33 -8.00 17.47
N LEU A 238 -22.03 -7.43 16.49
CA LEU A 238 -22.04 -5.99 16.24
C LEU A 238 -22.63 -5.20 17.40
N THR A 239 -23.75 -5.64 17.98
CA THR A 239 -24.38 -4.98 19.12
C THR A 239 -23.43 -4.87 20.33
N ARG A 240 -22.65 -5.92 20.60
CA ARG A 240 -21.75 -5.96 21.75
C ARG A 240 -20.42 -5.23 21.52
N ILE A 241 -19.86 -5.29 20.31
CA ILE A 241 -18.55 -4.70 20.00
C ILE A 241 -18.62 -3.19 19.69
N GLN A 242 -19.81 -2.63 19.49
CA GLN A 242 -20.03 -1.25 19.05
C GLN A 242 -19.28 -0.20 19.87
N GLN A 243 -19.11 -0.42 21.18
CA GLN A 243 -18.37 0.50 22.07
C GLN A 243 -16.86 0.53 21.79
N GLN A 244 -16.31 -0.56 21.25
CA GLN A 244 -14.90 -0.68 20.85
C GLN A 244 -14.65 -0.24 19.41
N MET A 245 -15.71 0.04 18.63
CA MET A 245 -15.60 0.45 17.24
C MET A 245 -15.22 1.92 17.12
N THR A 246 -14.29 2.20 16.23
CA THR A 246 -14.00 3.58 15.82
C THR A 246 -15.17 4.16 15.03
N VAL A 247 -15.30 5.48 15.00
CA VAL A 247 -16.34 6.19 14.26
C VAL A 247 -16.37 5.78 12.76
N GLY A 248 -15.19 5.65 12.14
CA GLY A 248 -15.08 5.21 10.75
C GLY A 248 -15.37 3.73 10.52
N GLU A 249 -15.26 2.88 11.55
CA GLU A 249 -15.78 1.52 11.49
C GLU A 249 -17.30 1.57 11.55
N LYS A 250 -17.90 2.24 12.55
CA LYS A 250 -19.36 2.41 12.68
C LYS A 250 -20.02 2.87 11.37
N LEU A 251 -19.46 3.88 10.72
CA LEU A 251 -19.96 4.41 9.44
C LEU A 251 -19.95 3.36 8.31
N ARG A 252 -18.90 2.53 8.22
CA ARG A 252 -18.81 1.46 7.21
C ARG A 252 -19.85 0.37 7.44
N PHE A 253 -20.27 0.16 8.69
CA PHE A 253 -21.27 -0.85 9.02
C PHE A 253 -22.69 -0.35 8.82
N GLN A 254 -23.00 0.93 9.02
CA GLN A 254 -24.34 1.46 8.69
C GLN A 254 -24.71 1.23 7.21
N GLY A 255 -23.83 1.58 6.27
CA GLY A 255 -24.09 1.33 4.85
C GLY A 255 -24.19 -0.16 4.45
N ALA A 256 -23.75 -1.08 5.31
CA ALA A 256 -23.94 -2.53 5.15
C ALA A 256 -25.17 -3.07 5.91
N ALA A 257 -25.51 -2.46 7.04
CA ALA A 257 -26.64 -2.80 7.89
C ALA A 257 -27.98 -2.35 7.27
N GLU A 258 -28.01 -1.21 6.57
CA GLU A 258 -29.19 -0.77 5.79
C GLU A 258 -29.61 -1.79 4.73
N ARG A 259 -28.67 -2.56 4.17
CA ARG A 259 -28.98 -3.64 3.22
C ARG A 259 -29.54 -4.91 3.87
N THR A 260 -29.48 -5.02 5.21
CA THR A 260 -29.78 -6.26 5.95
C THR A 260 -30.74 -6.03 7.13
N GLU A 261 -31.28 -4.81 7.30
CA GLU A 261 -32.39 -4.39 8.20
C GLU A 261 -32.32 -4.76 9.70
N LYS A 262 -31.17 -5.11 10.28
CA LYS A 262 -31.16 -5.76 11.63
C LYS A 262 -30.31 -5.14 12.73
N VAL A 263 -29.59 -4.04 12.51
CA VAL A 263 -28.75 -3.43 13.57
C VAL A 263 -28.74 -1.91 13.49
N GLU A 264 -29.29 -1.25 14.52
CA GLU A 264 -29.11 0.17 14.78
C GLU A 264 -27.74 0.42 15.42
N ILE A 265 -26.91 1.23 14.78
CA ILE A 265 -25.57 1.60 15.28
C ILE A 265 -25.63 3.04 15.78
N ASP A 266 -25.23 3.23 17.04
CA ASP A 266 -25.08 4.54 17.68
C ASP A 266 -23.89 5.29 17.06
N LEU A 267 -24.21 6.19 16.14
CA LEU A 267 -23.27 7.04 15.41
C LEU A 267 -23.55 8.50 15.73
N ASP A 268 -22.58 9.15 16.36
CA ASP A 268 -22.60 10.59 16.58
C ASP A 268 -22.13 11.31 15.29
N LEU A 269 -23.08 11.90 14.57
CA LEU A 269 -22.85 12.58 13.30
C LEU A 269 -21.99 13.85 13.45
N GLY A 270 -22.08 14.54 14.59
CA GLY A 270 -21.34 15.78 14.84
C GLY A 270 -19.82 15.59 15.03
N LYS A 271 -19.36 14.35 15.22
CA LYS A 271 -17.93 14.01 15.33
C LYS A 271 -17.30 13.56 14.01
N LEU A 272 -18.08 13.52 12.92
CA LEU A 272 -17.57 13.09 11.63
C LEU A 272 -16.84 14.24 10.90
N PRO A 273 -15.73 13.96 10.21
CA PRO A 273 -15.17 14.92 9.26
C PRO A 273 -16.20 15.24 8.17
N LEU A 274 -16.37 16.52 7.84
CA LEU A 274 -17.35 17.03 6.87
C LEU A 274 -17.40 16.21 5.57
N THR A 275 -16.24 15.86 5.00
CA THR A 275 -16.17 15.06 3.78
C THR A 275 -16.79 13.67 3.94
N LYS A 276 -16.59 13.02 5.10
CA LYS A 276 -17.17 11.70 5.37
C LYS A 276 -18.67 11.78 5.64
N LEU A 277 -19.10 12.84 6.32
CA LEU A 277 -20.51 13.10 6.55
C LEU A 277 -21.25 13.35 5.23
N ALA A 278 -20.70 14.19 4.35
CA ALA A 278 -21.26 14.45 3.04
C ALA A 278 -21.35 13.16 2.18
N LEU A 279 -20.28 12.36 2.16
CA LEU A 279 -20.28 11.08 1.44
C LEU A 279 -21.32 10.09 2.01
N TYR A 280 -21.50 10.06 3.33
CA TYR A 280 -22.52 9.24 3.97
C TYR A 280 -23.92 9.68 3.57
N ILE A 281 -24.25 10.97 3.72
CA ILE A 281 -25.55 11.52 3.34
C ILE A 281 -25.84 11.23 1.85
N LEU A 282 -24.87 11.42 0.97
CA LEU A 282 -25.02 11.14 -0.47
C LEU A 282 -25.20 9.66 -0.80
N SER A 283 -24.77 8.76 0.08
CA SER A 283 -24.99 7.32 -0.10
C SER A 283 -26.40 6.85 0.27
N LEU A 284 -27.18 7.68 0.98
CA LEU A 284 -28.54 7.36 1.43
C LEU A 284 -29.58 7.60 0.31
N PRO A 285 -30.72 6.86 0.34
CA PRO A 285 -31.88 7.14 -0.50
C PRO A 285 -32.36 8.59 -0.36
N LEU A 286 -32.96 9.12 -1.42
CA LEU A 286 -33.46 10.51 -1.43
C LEU A 286 -34.55 10.73 -0.37
N GLU A 287 -35.37 9.72 -0.12
CA GLU A 287 -36.43 9.71 0.90
C GLU A 287 -35.84 9.91 2.30
N THR A 288 -34.88 9.07 2.70
CA THR A 288 -34.21 9.14 4.01
C THR A 288 -33.49 10.47 4.21
N ARG A 289 -32.87 11.02 3.16
CA ARG A 289 -32.24 12.35 3.20
C ARG A 289 -33.23 13.48 3.49
N THR A 290 -34.44 13.35 2.96
CA THR A 290 -35.49 14.36 3.10
C THR A 290 -36.13 14.28 4.48
N GLU A 291 -36.41 13.06 4.96
CA GLU A 291 -36.99 12.80 6.29
C GLU A 291 -36.04 13.21 7.43
N GLN A 292 -34.74 12.94 7.30
CA GLN A 292 -33.74 13.22 8.34
C GLN A 292 -32.99 14.55 8.11
N ARG A 293 -33.53 15.43 7.26
CA ARG A 293 -32.88 16.71 6.90
C ARG A 293 -32.56 17.59 8.11
N GLU A 294 -33.45 17.65 9.09
CA GLU A 294 -33.29 18.41 10.34
C GLU A 294 -32.14 17.88 11.22
N ILE A 295 -31.73 16.63 11.03
CA ILE A 295 -30.58 16.02 11.74
C ILE A 295 -29.29 16.23 10.95
N PHE A 296 -29.34 16.12 9.62
CA PHE A 296 -28.17 16.24 8.76
C PHE A 296 -27.69 17.68 8.56
N HIS A 297 -28.61 18.64 8.50
CA HIS A 297 -28.26 20.05 8.26
C HIS A 297 -27.40 20.63 9.39
N PRO A 298 -27.75 20.48 10.68
CA PRO A 298 -26.91 20.98 11.78
C PRO A 298 -25.58 20.24 11.91
N ALA A 299 -25.50 18.98 11.47
CA ALA A 299 -24.24 18.22 11.50
C ALA A 299 -23.24 18.65 10.42
N LEU A 300 -23.71 19.36 9.38
CA LEU A 300 -22.89 19.90 8.29
C LEU A 300 -22.36 21.33 8.54
N GLU A 301 -22.89 22.02 9.56
CA GLU A 301 -22.46 23.35 10.03
C GLU A 301 -21.29 23.26 11.00
#